data_AF-A0A3D5NQF2-F1
#
_entry.id   AF-A0A3D5NQF2-F1
#
_cell.length_a   1.000
_cell.length_b   1.000
_cell.length_c   1.000
_cell.angle_alpha   90.00
_cell.angle_beta   90.00
_cell.angle_gamma   90.00
#
_symmetry.space_group_name_H-M   'P 1'
#
loop_
_entity.id
_entity.type
_entity.pdbx_description
1 polymer ?
#
loop_
_entity_poly.entity_id
_entity_poly.type
_entity_poly.pdbx_seq_one_letter_code
_entity_poly.pdbx_strand_id
1 'polypeptide(L)'
;MKAADFIRRVVVSLFCLVLLGTFSGIHQLDLSTFSAKQNPVLAGAAEIKVTTANLNMRTGPGTSYGVITVIPKGAQVSVSGYSGDWAKVTYSGKNGYAHSSYLKNPAASVRYTTANLNMRSGPGTSYSVILVIPKGAEVSVLDSSSTWFKVSYGGKTGYASSSYLTSSPSAPPPPAQLPVRYTTADLNLRTGPSTSYPIILSMPKGSQVTILDTTYAWPKVRYGTKEGYASPSYLSTTLPSTSPSGSPAVVINKGNRSSSVKRIA
;
A
#
# COMPACT_ATOMS: atom_id res chain seq x y z
N MET A 1 -37.89 22.51 53.46
CA MET A 1 -36.86 23.58 53.47
C MET A 1 -35.90 23.31 52.32
N LYS A 2 -35.87 24.19 51.31
CA LYS A 2 -34.77 25.15 51.01
C LYS A 2 -33.39 24.45 50.90
N ALA A 3 -32.80 24.17 49.74
CA ALA A 3 -32.54 24.94 48.50
C ALA A 3 -31.11 25.51 48.42
N ALA A 4 -30.42 25.11 47.34
CA ALA A 4 -29.41 25.85 46.56
C ALA A 4 -28.01 26.18 47.15
N ASP A 5 -27.02 25.91 46.30
CA ASP A 5 -25.80 26.67 46.00
C ASP A 5 -24.81 27.06 47.10
N PHE A 6 -23.60 26.49 47.01
CA PHE A 6 -22.38 27.31 47.08
C PHE A 6 -21.22 26.72 46.25
N ILE A 7 -20.24 27.59 45.94
CA ILE A 7 -19.01 27.31 45.15
C ILE A 7 -19.20 27.26 43.61
N ARG A 8 -19.56 28.42 43.04
CA ARG A 8 -19.02 28.88 41.75
C ARG A 8 -18.14 30.13 41.99
N ARG A 9 -16.88 30.06 41.55
CA ARG A 9 -15.91 31.15 41.31
C ARG A 9 -15.02 30.62 40.16
N VAL A 10 -14.56 31.32 39.12
CA VAL A 10 -14.49 32.74 38.70
C VAL A 10 -14.55 32.75 37.13
N VAL A 11 -14.65 33.82 36.31
CA VAL A 11 -14.68 35.29 36.46
C VAL A 11 -15.71 35.88 35.46
N VAL A 12 -16.59 36.81 35.87
CA VAL A 12 -17.03 38.02 35.10
C VAL A 12 -17.55 39.02 36.13
N SER A 13 -17.02 40.24 36.17
CA SER A 13 -17.51 41.31 37.05
C SER A 13 -18.24 42.38 36.22
N LEU A 14 -19.42 42.80 36.69
CA LEU A 14 -20.13 43.98 36.17
C LEU A 14 -19.38 45.26 36.55
N PHE A 15 -19.59 46.32 35.78
CA PHE A 15 -19.79 47.66 36.33
C PHE A 15 -20.94 48.39 35.62
N CYS A 16 -21.54 49.37 36.30
CA CYS A 16 -22.90 49.85 36.03
C CYS A 16 -22.95 51.21 35.32
N LEU A 17 -24.18 51.69 35.13
CA LEU A 17 -24.68 52.75 34.27
C LEU A 17 -24.46 54.19 34.82
N VAL A 18 -24.58 55.20 33.93
CA VAL A 18 -25.14 56.57 34.12
C VAL A 18 -24.21 57.80 33.92
N LEU A 19 -24.77 58.77 33.14
CA LEU A 19 -24.54 60.23 33.06
C LEU A 19 -23.64 60.86 31.98
N LEU A 20 -24.02 62.11 31.67
CA LEU A 20 -23.73 62.92 30.49
C LEU A 20 -22.41 63.70 30.60
N GLY A 21 -21.72 63.90 29.48
CA GLY A 21 -20.62 64.87 29.37
C GLY A 21 -19.95 64.82 28.00
N THR A 22 -19.96 65.94 27.27
CA THR A 22 -19.24 66.06 26.00
C THR A 22 -17.74 66.08 26.25
N PHE A 23 -17.01 65.06 25.80
CA PHE A 23 -15.55 65.09 25.77
C PHE A 23 -15.04 64.77 24.36
N SER A 24 -14.55 65.81 23.69
CA SER A 24 -13.93 65.73 22.38
C SER A 24 -12.57 65.04 22.45
N GLY A 25 -12.28 64.18 21.48
CA GLY A 25 -10.91 63.80 21.13
C GLY A 25 -10.22 62.82 22.08
N ILE A 26 -10.37 61.53 21.84
CA ILE A 26 -9.29 60.57 22.11
C ILE A 26 -9.13 59.63 20.92
N HIS A 27 -7.89 59.22 20.68
CA HIS A 27 -7.47 58.62 19.42
C HIS A 27 -8.16 57.28 19.11
N GLN A 28 -8.41 57.06 17.83
CA GLN A 28 -8.86 55.79 17.26
C GLN A 28 -7.82 54.69 17.55
N LEU A 29 -8.09 53.87 18.55
CA LEU A 29 -7.40 52.58 18.72
C LEU A 29 -7.98 51.62 17.69
N ASP A 30 -7.17 51.36 16.66
CA ASP A 30 -7.42 50.39 15.60
C ASP A 30 -7.79 49.01 16.19
N LEU A 31 -8.91 48.45 15.72
CA LEU A 31 -9.43 47.15 16.14
C LEU A 31 -8.87 45.99 15.29
N SER A 32 -7.74 46.20 14.60
CA SER A 32 -7.07 45.17 13.80
C SER A 32 -6.05 44.36 14.61
N THR A 33 -6.02 43.05 14.33
CA THR A 33 -4.89 42.16 14.66
C THR A 33 -4.70 41.70 16.11
N PHE A 34 -5.77 41.31 16.81
CA PHE A 34 -5.71 40.18 17.75
C PHE A 34 -6.24 38.89 17.09
N SER A 35 -5.57 38.47 16.01
CA SER A 35 -5.70 37.10 15.51
C SER A 35 -4.98 36.16 16.47
N ALA A 36 -5.68 35.78 17.54
CA ALA A 36 -5.24 34.71 18.44
C ALA A 36 -5.18 33.41 17.64
N LYS A 37 -4.00 33.14 17.07
CA LYS A 37 -3.65 31.90 16.39
C LYS A 37 -3.67 30.77 17.43
N GLN A 38 -4.87 30.29 17.75
CA GLN A 38 -5.05 29.12 18.58
C GLN A 38 -4.43 27.95 17.83
N ASN A 39 -3.19 27.60 18.20
CA ASN A 39 -2.67 26.27 17.96
C ASN A 39 -3.71 25.32 18.57
N PRO A 40 -4.37 24.45 17.78
CA PRO A 40 -5.24 23.44 18.37
C PRO A 40 -4.35 22.53 19.21
N VAL A 41 -4.40 22.71 20.53
CA VAL A 41 -3.74 21.84 21.50
C VAL A 41 -4.20 20.43 21.17
N LEU A 42 -3.24 19.52 20.95
CA LEU A 42 -3.49 18.17 20.47
C LEU A 42 -4.66 17.53 21.22
N ALA A 43 -5.81 17.40 20.53
CA ALA A 43 -6.84 16.49 20.97
C ALA A 43 -6.21 15.09 20.97
N GLY A 44 -6.06 14.49 22.15
CA GLY A 44 -5.47 13.15 22.28
C GLY A 44 -6.15 12.19 21.31
N ALA A 45 -5.36 11.54 20.46
CA ALA A 45 -5.87 10.81 19.30
C ALA A 45 -6.80 9.66 19.73
N ALA A 46 -8.11 9.87 19.57
CA ALA A 46 -9.13 9.07 20.23
C ALA A 46 -8.93 7.55 20.02
N GLU A 47 -8.96 6.79 21.12
CA GLU A 47 -8.79 5.34 21.10
C GLU A 47 -10.09 4.66 20.69
N ILE A 48 -10.02 3.65 19.83
CA ILE A 48 -11.19 2.81 19.56
C ILE A 48 -11.18 1.64 20.55
N LYS A 49 -12.30 1.42 21.22
CA LYS A 49 -12.54 0.28 22.12
C LYS A 49 -13.79 -0.49 21.69
N VAL A 50 -13.90 -1.72 22.16
CA VAL A 50 -15.06 -2.60 21.99
C VAL A 50 -15.66 -2.91 23.34
N THR A 51 -16.99 -2.83 23.46
CA THR A 51 -17.70 -3.17 24.70
C THR A 51 -17.69 -4.68 24.96
N THR A 52 -17.45 -5.10 26.20
CA THR A 52 -17.47 -6.52 26.62
C THR A 52 -18.86 -7.00 27.06
N ALA A 53 -19.75 -6.06 27.41
CA ALA A 53 -21.12 -6.28 27.84
C ALA A 53 -22.03 -5.13 27.33
N ASN A 54 -23.34 -5.23 27.57
CA ASN A 54 -24.25 -4.10 27.40
C ASN A 54 -23.89 -3.02 28.44
N LEU A 55 -23.48 -1.84 27.97
CA LEU A 55 -22.77 -0.85 28.78
C LEU A 55 -23.54 0.48 28.82
N ASN A 56 -23.91 0.93 30.02
CA ASN A 56 -24.61 2.20 30.20
C ASN A 56 -23.67 3.39 29.94
N MET A 57 -24.00 4.21 28.96
CA MET A 57 -23.36 5.51 28.72
C MET A 57 -24.09 6.58 29.53
N ARG A 58 -23.36 7.34 30.34
CA ARG A 58 -23.90 8.30 31.33
C ARG A 58 -23.50 9.74 31.04
N THR A 59 -24.20 10.69 31.65
CA THR A 59 -23.92 12.13 31.53
C THR A 59 -22.65 12.58 32.26
N GLY A 60 -22.12 11.77 33.18
CA GLY A 60 -20.89 12.05 33.93
C GLY A 60 -20.19 10.78 34.45
N PRO A 61 -18.95 10.91 34.97
CA PRO A 61 -18.12 9.80 35.41
C PRO A 61 -18.56 9.27 36.79
N GLY A 62 -19.63 8.47 36.82
CA GLY A 62 -20.13 7.85 38.06
C GLY A 62 -21.49 7.18 37.89
N THR A 63 -21.84 6.29 38.82
CA THR A 63 -23.12 5.56 38.81
C THR A 63 -24.33 6.43 39.20
N SER A 64 -24.10 7.56 39.87
CA SER A 64 -25.10 8.57 40.21
C SER A 64 -25.55 9.44 39.02
N TYR A 65 -24.78 9.48 37.93
CA TYR A 65 -25.14 10.26 36.74
C TYR A 65 -26.18 9.54 35.87
N GLY A 66 -27.10 10.30 35.29
CA GLY A 66 -28.16 9.80 34.43
C GLY A 66 -27.64 9.04 33.20
N VAL A 67 -28.38 8.01 32.77
CA VAL A 67 -28.06 7.20 31.58
C VAL A 67 -28.59 7.88 30.32
N ILE A 68 -27.73 8.05 29.32
CA ILE A 68 -28.05 8.61 28.00
C ILE A 68 -28.55 7.51 27.05
N THR A 69 -27.89 6.35 27.07
CA THR A 69 -28.23 5.17 26.27
C THR A 69 -27.51 3.94 26.82
N VAL A 70 -27.98 2.76 26.45
CA VAL A 70 -27.18 1.53 26.54
C VAL A 70 -26.39 1.36 25.24
N ILE A 71 -25.12 1.00 25.35
CA ILE A 71 -24.25 0.62 24.23
C ILE A 71 -24.25 -0.92 24.18
N PRO A 72 -24.66 -1.57 23.06
CA PRO A 72 -24.70 -3.03 22.97
C PRO A 72 -23.32 -3.67 23.17
N LYS A 73 -23.28 -4.92 23.68
CA LYS A 73 -22.07 -5.76 23.71
C LYS A 73 -21.47 -5.92 22.30
N GLY A 74 -20.15 -5.78 22.19
CA GLY A 74 -19.41 -5.90 20.93
C GLY A 74 -19.42 -4.63 20.06
N ALA A 75 -20.12 -3.58 20.46
CA ALA A 75 -20.10 -2.31 19.74
C ALA A 75 -18.75 -1.59 19.89
N GLN A 76 -18.31 -0.94 18.81
CA GLN A 76 -17.16 -0.03 18.83
C GLN A 76 -17.55 1.34 19.41
N VAL A 77 -16.66 1.92 20.21
CA VAL A 77 -16.78 3.28 20.75
C VAL A 77 -15.46 4.04 20.56
N SER A 78 -15.56 5.34 20.36
CA SER A 78 -14.38 6.23 20.35
C SER A 78 -14.17 6.80 21.75
N VAL A 79 -12.95 6.75 22.28
CA VAL A 79 -12.58 7.17 23.63
C VAL A 79 -11.62 8.36 23.54
N SER A 80 -12.04 9.50 24.11
CA SER A 80 -11.29 10.77 24.05
C SER A 80 -10.46 11.06 25.31
N GLY A 81 -10.55 10.22 26.34
CA GLY A 81 -9.84 10.36 27.61
C GLY A 81 -10.51 9.56 28.73
N TYR A 82 -9.94 9.64 29.94
CA TYR A 82 -10.43 8.94 31.13
C TYR A 82 -10.56 9.91 32.32
N SER A 83 -11.46 9.60 33.23
CA SER A 83 -11.72 10.32 34.48
C SER A 83 -11.91 9.28 35.58
N GLY A 84 -10.81 8.89 36.23
CA GLY A 84 -10.76 7.65 37.01
C GLY A 84 -11.13 6.45 36.14
N ASP A 85 -11.96 5.55 36.67
CA ASP A 85 -12.45 4.36 35.96
C ASP A 85 -13.47 4.65 34.84
N TRP A 86 -13.73 5.91 34.50
CA TRP A 86 -14.71 6.30 33.49
C TRP A 86 -14.04 6.84 32.22
N ALA A 87 -14.22 6.12 31.11
CA ALA A 87 -13.83 6.57 29.78
C ALA A 87 -14.83 7.60 29.25
N LYS A 88 -14.36 8.70 28.66
CA LYS A 88 -15.18 9.67 27.93
C LYS A 88 -15.39 9.18 26.50
N VAL A 89 -16.57 8.64 26.22
CA VAL A 89 -16.88 7.89 25.00
C VAL A 89 -17.80 8.66 24.05
N THR A 90 -17.65 8.39 22.76
CA THR A 90 -18.59 8.78 21.69
C THR A 90 -19.16 7.51 21.05
N TYR A 91 -20.49 7.40 21.01
CA TYR A 91 -21.22 6.29 20.38
C TYR A 91 -22.44 6.82 19.64
N SER A 92 -22.63 6.43 18.38
CA SER A 92 -23.74 6.88 17.52
C SER A 92 -23.95 8.41 17.53
N GLY A 93 -22.85 9.18 17.46
CA GLY A 93 -22.86 10.64 17.49
C GLY A 93 -23.11 11.28 18.87
N LYS A 94 -23.46 10.50 19.90
CA LYS A 94 -23.68 10.98 21.27
C LYS A 94 -22.40 10.85 22.10
N ASN A 95 -22.12 11.86 22.92
CA ASN A 95 -21.00 11.87 23.86
C ASN A 95 -21.47 11.54 25.29
N GLY A 96 -20.66 10.84 26.07
CA GLY A 96 -20.92 10.54 27.48
C GLY A 96 -19.75 9.85 28.17
N TYR A 97 -20.03 9.20 29.29
CA TYR A 97 -19.05 8.44 30.07
C TYR A 97 -19.49 6.98 30.22
N ALA A 98 -18.54 6.05 30.10
CA ALA A 98 -18.77 4.62 30.28
C ALA A 98 -17.65 4.01 31.13
N HIS A 99 -17.96 3.01 31.94
CA HIS A 99 -16.99 2.41 32.85
C HIS A 99 -15.94 1.59 32.08
N SER A 100 -14.67 1.88 32.30
CA SER A 100 -13.52 1.44 31.49
C SER A 100 -13.29 -0.07 31.54
N SER A 101 -13.63 -0.75 32.64
CA SER A 101 -13.51 -2.21 32.76
C SER A 101 -14.35 -2.99 31.75
N TYR A 102 -15.35 -2.35 31.13
CA TYR A 102 -16.18 -2.94 30.08
C TYR A 102 -15.71 -2.57 28.66
N LEU A 103 -14.56 -1.90 28.53
CA LEU A 103 -13.95 -1.49 27.27
C LEU A 103 -12.63 -2.24 27.06
N LYS A 104 -12.56 -3.05 26.01
CA LYS A 104 -11.31 -3.71 25.59
C LYS A 104 -10.80 -3.13 24.27
N ASN A 105 -9.55 -3.39 23.93
CA ASN A 105 -9.07 -3.12 22.58
C ASN A 105 -9.82 -4.00 21.56
N PRO A 106 -10.13 -3.50 20.36
CA PRO A 106 -10.60 -4.32 19.25
C PRO A 106 -9.59 -5.42 18.91
N ALA A 107 -10.07 -6.52 18.35
CA ALA A 107 -9.20 -7.58 17.84
C ALA A 107 -8.41 -7.04 16.64
N ALA A 108 -7.08 -7.14 16.69
CA ALA A 108 -6.23 -6.71 15.59
C ALA A 108 -6.43 -7.64 14.38
N SER A 109 -6.53 -7.07 13.18
CA SER A 109 -6.50 -7.81 11.92
C SER A 109 -5.22 -7.51 11.15
N VAL A 110 -4.56 -8.54 10.63
CA VAL A 110 -3.31 -8.39 9.90
C VAL A 110 -3.59 -7.92 8.47
N ARG A 111 -2.81 -6.94 8.00
CA ARG A 111 -2.78 -6.49 6.59
C ARG A 111 -1.36 -6.22 6.13
N TYR A 112 -1.18 -6.06 4.83
CA TYR A 112 0.10 -5.77 4.21
C TYR A 112 0.01 -4.51 3.37
N THR A 113 1.08 -3.71 3.33
CA THR A 113 1.13 -2.48 2.54
C THR A 113 1.38 -2.76 1.06
N THR A 114 0.64 -2.11 0.16
CA THR A 114 0.83 -2.25 -1.29
C THR A 114 1.91 -1.31 -1.86
N ALA A 115 2.27 -0.27 -1.11
CA ALA A 115 3.29 0.72 -1.42
C ALA A 115 3.98 1.22 -0.13
N ASN A 116 5.00 2.08 -0.26
CA ASN A 116 5.53 2.81 0.90
C ASN A 116 4.42 3.73 1.43
N LEU A 117 3.97 3.51 2.66
CA LEU A 117 2.71 4.04 3.19
C LEU A 117 2.95 4.93 4.41
N ASN A 118 2.56 6.20 4.31
CA ASN A 118 2.67 7.14 5.43
C ASN A 118 1.67 6.79 6.53
N MET A 119 2.17 6.46 7.73
CA MET A 119 1.37 6.40 8.95
C MET A 119 1.30 7.80 9.56
N ARG A 120 0.09 8.30 9.82
CA ARG A 120 -0.18 9.69 10.25
C ARG A 120 -0.76 9.77 11.66
N SER A 121 -0.69 10.95 12.26
CA SER A 121 -1.23 11.25 13.59
C SER A 121 -2.77 11.26 13.66
N GLY A 122 -3.46 11.39 12.53
CA GLY A 122 -4.92 11.37 12.44
C GLY A 122 -5.43 10.94 11.06
N PRO A 123 -6.75 10.72 10.92
CA PRO A 123 -7.38 10.23 9.70
C PRO A 123 -7.49 11.34 8.64
N GLY A 124 -6.45 11.50 7.82
CA GLY A 124 -6.44 12.47 6.71
C GLY A 124 -5.03 12.83 6.23
N THR A 125 -4.92 13.39 5.03
CA THR A 125 -3.64 13.84 4.45
C THR A 125 -3.08 15.11 5.09
N SER A 126 -3.91 15.89 5.80
CA SER A 126 -3.53 17.09 6.55
C SER A 126 -2.80 16.80 7.87
N TYR A 127 -2.92 15.58 8.39
CA TYR A 127 -2.25 15.18 9.64
C TYR A 127 -0.77 14.88 9.43
N SER A 128 0.06 15.19 10.42
CA SER A 128 1.50 14.94 10.39
C SER A 128 1.83 13.46 10.20
N VAL A 129 2.91 13.17 9.47
CA VAL A 129 3.43 11.81 9.27
C VAL A 129 4.24 11.42 10.50
N ILE A 130 3.95 10.25 11.08
CA ILE A 130 4.70 9.63 12.19
C ILE A 130 5.91 8.88 11.63
N LEU A 131 5.70 8.09 10.57
CA LEU A 131 6.73 7.35 9.84
C LEU A 131 6.19 6.88 8.48
N VAL A 132 7.09 6.33 7.65
CA VAL A 132 6.75 5.60 6.43
C VAL A 132 6.87 4.11 6.70
N ILE A 133 5.80 3.36 6.46
CA ILE A 133 5.78 1.90 6.50
C ILE A 133 6.27 1.39 5.13
N PRO A 134 7.31 0.52 5.06
CA PRO A 134 7.80 -0.02 3.79
C PRO A 134 6.72 -0.80 3.02
N LYS A 135 6.82 -0.84 1.69
CA LYS A 135 5.98 -1.72 0.84
C LYS A 135 6.13 -3.19 1.23
N GLY A 136 5.02 -3.92 1.27
CA GLY A 136 4.95 -5.35 1.62
C GLY A 136 5.02 -5.63 3.12
N ALA A 137 5.22 -4.62 3.97
CA ALA A 137 5.32 -4.79 5.40
C ALA A 137 3.97 -5.16 6.02
N GLU A 138 4.01 -6.06 6.99
CA GLU A 138 2.87 -6.45 7.81
C GLU A 138 2.48 -5.31 8.79
N VAL A 139 1.19 -5.05 8.94
CA VAL A 139 0.62 -4.08 9.89
C VAL A 139 -0.55 -4.68 10.65
N SER A 140 -0.64 -4.35 11.94
CA SER A 140 -1.80 -4.69 12.78
C SER A 140 -2.86 -3.60 12.68
N VAL A 141 -3.99 -3.87 12.01
CA VAL A 141 -5.13 -2.95 11.96
C VAL A 141 -5.95 -3.08 13.23
N LEU A 142 -6.03 -1.99 13.98
CA LEU A 142 -6.80 -1.85 15.21
C LEU A 142 -8.23 -1.33 14.95
N ASP A 143 -8.41 -0.50 13.91
CA ASP A 143 -9.75 -0.08 13.47
C ASP A 143 -9.82 0.01 11.96
N SER A 144 -10.92 -0.49 11.40
CA SER A 144 -11.24 -0.48 9.97
C SER A 144 -12.60 0.14 9.65
N SER A 145 -13.18 0.95 10.55
CA SER A 145 -14.50 1.56 10.38
C SER A 145 -14.57 2.73 9.38
N SER A 146 -13.44 3.18 8.83
CA SER A 146 -13.36 4.32 7.91
C SER A 146 -12.34 4.10 6.77
N THR A 147 -12.20 5.06 5.85
CA THR A 147 -11.15 5.02 4.81
C THR A 147 -9.72 5.22 5.36
N TRP A 148 -9.58 5.63 6.62
CA TRP A 148 -8.32 5.73 7.34
C TRP A 148 -8.31 4.73 8.49
N PHE A 149 -7.64 3.60 8.27
CA PHE A 149 -7.53 2.55 9.28
C PHE A 149 -6.57 2.97 10.39
N LYS A 150 -6.94 2.73 11.65
CA LYS A 150 -6.01 2.88 12.78
C LYS A 150 -5.13 1.64 12.80
N VAL A 151 -3.81 1.81 12.68
CA VAL A 151 -2.83 0.72 12.54
C VAL A 151 -1.73 0.83 13.59
N SER A 152 -1.12 -0.30 13.90
CA SER A 152 0.12 -0.40 14.68
C SER A 152 1.23 -1.03 13.84
N TYR A 153 2.40 -0.39 13.87
CA TYR A 153 3.62 -0.82 13.18
C TYR A 153 4.86 -0.34 13.97
N GLY A 154 5.86 -1.20 14.16
CA GLY A 154 7.10 -0.83 14.86
C GLY A 154 6.89 -0.25 16.27
N GLY A 155 5.92 -0.79 17.01
CA GLY A 155 5.54 -0.34 18.35
C GLY A 155 4.83 1.02 18.41
N LYS A 156 4.49 1.62 17.26
CA LYS A 156 3.80 2.93 17.17
C LYS A 156 2.40 2.73 16.59
N THR A 157 1.46 3.56 17.03
CA THR A 157 0.07 3.56 16.53
C THR A 157 -0.22 4.87 15.79
N GLY A 158 -0.96 4.78 14.69
CA GLY A 158 -1.38 5.93 13.89
C GLY A 158 -2.48 5.54 12.90
N TYR A 159 -2.69 6.38 11.88
CA TYR A 159 -3.69 6.18 10.84
C TYR A 159 -3.04 6.01 9.46
N ALA A 160 -3.52 5.07 8.68
CA ALA A 160 -3.05 4.80 7.32
C ALA A 160 -4.25 4.65 6.36
N SER A 161 -4.11 5.12 5.12
CA SER A 161 -5.18 5.01 4.13
C SER A 161 -5.42 3.54 3.75
N SER A 162 -6.67 3.09 3.86
CA SER A 162 -7.06 1.69 3.62
C SER A 162 -6.83 1.25 2.17
N SER A 163 -6.82 2.20 1.22
CA SER A 163 -6.50 1.99 -0.19
C SER A 163 -5.13 1.37 -0.46
N TYR A 164 -4.21 1.43 0.51
CA TYR A 164 -2.86 0.87 0.41
C TYR A 164 -2.66 -0.36 1.29
N LEU A 165 -3.73 -0.97 1.80
CA LEU A 165 -3.71 -2.12 2.70
C LEU A 165 -4.49 -3.31 2.13
N THR A 166 -3.82 -4.45 1.97
CA THR A 166 -4.40 -5.71 1.48
C THR A 166 -4.41 -6.77 2.58
N SER A 167 -5.34 -7.74 2.51
CA SER A 167 -5.38 -8.90 3.40
C SER A 167 -4.38 -10.01 3.03
N SER A 168 -3.89 -10.03 1.79
CA SER A 168 -2.87 -10.97 1.31
C SER A 168 -1.50 -10.28 1.24
N PRO A 169 -0.39 -10.94 1.63
CA PRO A 169 0.94 -10.44 1.33
C PRO A 169 1.11 -10.30 -0.18
N SER A 170 2.05 -9.44 -0.59
CA SER A 170 2.48 -9.42 -1.99
C SER A 170 3.06 -10.79 -2.34
N ALA A 171 2.64 -11.36 -3.46
CA ALA A 171 3.31 -12.55 -3.99
C ALA A 171 4.82 -12.24 -4.16
N PRO A 172 5.72 -13.20 -3.91
CA PRO A 172 7.12 -13.04 -4.29
C PRO A 172 7.19 -12.80 -5.81
N PRO A 173 8.15 -11.98 -6.29
CA PRO A 173 8.33 -11.81 -7.71
C PRO A 173 8.56 -13.18 -8.38
N PRO A 174 8.02 -13.42 -9.59
CA PRO A 174 8.33 -14.63 -10.34
C PRO A 174 9.84 -14.83 -10.44
N PRO A 175 10.37 -16.06 -10.33
CA PRO A 175 11.80 -16.32 -10.51
C PRO A 175 12.30 -15.69 -11.80
N ALA A 176 13.44 -14.98 -11.72
CA ALA A 176 14.02 -14.32 -12.88
C ALA A 176 14.26 -15.36 -14.00
N GLN A 177 13.57 -15.20 -15.13
CA GLN A 177 13.71 -16.10 -16.26
C GLN A 177 15.08 -15.89 -16.90
N LEU A 178 15.88 -16.95 -16.93
CA LEU A 178 17.18 -16.93 -17.60
C LEU A 178 16.99 -16.74 -19.12
N PRO A 179 17.84 -15.94 -19.79
CA PRO A 179 17.64 -15.63 -21.19
C PRO A 179 17.79 -16.87 -22.07
N VAL A 180 16.91 -17.00 -23.06
CA VAL A 180 16.93 -18.08 -24.04
C VAL A 180 17.62 -17.63 -25.33
N ARG A 181 18.29 -18.56 -26.02
CA ARG A 181 18.85 -18.40 -27.36
C ARG A 181 18.56 -19.63 -28.22
N TYR A 182 18.71 -19.47 -29.54
CA TYR A 182 18.57 -20.54 -30.52
C TYR A 182 19.88 -20.70 -31.30
N THR A 183 20.28 -21.94 -31.58
CA THR A 183 21.47 -22.22 -32.39
C THR A 183 21.23 -21.86 -33.86
N THR A 184 22.13 -21.11 -34.50
CA THR A 184 21.97 -20.70 -35.91
C THR A 184 22.47 -21.75 -36.92
N ALA A 185 23.27 -22.70 -36.45
CA ALA A 185 23.79 -23.88 -37.14
C ALA A 185 23.94 -25.03 -36.13
N ASP A 186 24.41 -26.19 -36.55
CA ASP A 186 24.80 -27.27 -35.64
C ASP A 186 25.99 -26.80 -34.78
N LEU A 187 25.79 -26.75 -33.47
CA LEU A 187 26.68 -26.05 -32.53
C LEU A 187 27.20 -26.98 -31.44
N ASN A 188 28.52 -27.15 -31.39
CA ASN A 188 29.18 -27.93 -30.34
C ASN A 188 29.05 -27.26 -28.96
N LEU A 189 28.48 -27.99 -28.01
CA LEU A 189 28.53 -27.69 -26.58
C LEU A 189 29.85 -28.25 -26.01
N ARG A 190 30.65 -27.42 -25.37
CA ARG A 190 32.01 -27.78 -24.90
C ARG A 190 32.15 -27.72 -23.38
N THR A 191 33.18 -28.38 -22.86
CA THR A 191 33.51 -28.40 -21.42
C THR A 191 34.11 -27.09 -20.91
N GLY A 192 34.58 -26.19 -21.78
CA GLY A 192 35.14 -24.88 -21.43
C GLY A 192 35.04 -23.86 -22.56
N PRO A 193 35.35 -22.57 -22.29
CA PRO A 193 34.95 -21.42 -23.12
C PRO A 193 35.83 -21.16 -24.36
N SER A 194 36.25 -22.21 -25.08
CA SER A 194 36.99 -22.08 -26.35
C SER A 194 36.92 -23.36 -27.19
N THR A 195 37.46 -23.31 -28.41
CA THR A 195 37.59 -24.46 -29.31
C THR A 195 38.58 -25.54 -28.85
N SER A 196 39.48 -25.25 -27.90
CA SER A 196 40.45 -26.23 -27.38
C SER A 196 39.85 -27.18 -26.34
N TYR A 197 38.69 -26.86 -25.76
CA TYR A 197 38.03 -27.71 -24.78
C TYR A 197 37.25 -28.86 -25.43
N PRO A 198 37.26 -30.08 -24.84
CA PRO A 198 36.47 -31.22 -25.30
C PRO A 198 34.99 -30.91 -25.55
N ILE A 199 34.45 -31.52 -26.60
CA ILE A 199 33.03 -31.45 -26.98
C ILE A 199 32.23 -32.42 -26.09
N ILE A 200 31.12 -31.95 -25.55
CA ILE A 200 30.14 -32.75 -24.78
C ILE A 200 29.11 -33.38 -25.73
N LEU A 201 28.59 -32.58 -26.67
CA LEU A 201 27.65 -32.97 -27.73
C LEU A 201 27.56 -31.87 -28.80
N SER A 202 26.93 -32.18 -29.93
CA SER A 202 26.47 -31.17 -30.90
C SER A 202 24.98 -30.89 -30.72
N MET A 203 24.59 -29.61 -30.75
CA MET A 203 23.21 -29.13 -30.66
C MET A 203 22.72 -28.79 -32.07
N PRO A 204 21.70 -29.49 -32.63
CA PRO A 204 21.21 -29.22 -33.99
C PRO A 204 20.78 -27.77 -34.20
N LYS A 205 20.87 -27.25 -35.43
CA LYS A 205 20.34 -25.93 -35.80
C LYS A 205 18.89 -25.73 -35.32
N GLY A 206 18.61 -24.57 -34.74
CA GLY A 206 17.30 -24.22 -34.17
C GLY A 206 17.09 -24.72 -32.74
N SER A 207 18.06 -25.43 -32.15
CA SER A 207 18.00 -25.87 -30.76
C SER A 207 17.89 -24.71 -29.80
N GLN A 208 16.91 -24.77 -28.90
CA GLN A 208 16.73 -23.82 -27.82
C GLN A 208 17.72 -24.11 -26.68
N VAL A 209 18.43 -23.09 -26.21
CA VAL A 209 19.34 -23.16 -25.05
C VAL A 209 19.03 -22.05 -24.05
N THR A 210 19.22 -22.34 -22.76
CA THR A 210 19.13 -21.36 -21.68
C THR A 210 20.53 -20.85 -21.35
N ILE A 211 20.75 -19.54 -21.34
CA ILE A 211 22.02 -18.94 -20.92
C ILE A 211 22.10 -18.94 -19.39
N LEU A 212 23.15 -19.53 -18.84
CA LEU A 212 23.38 -19.64 -17.40
C LEU A 212 24.38 -18.60 -16.88
N ASP A 213 25.42 -18.32 -17.68
CA ASP A 213 26.51 -17.42 -17.32
C ASP A 213 27.10 -16.79 -18.59
N THR A 214 27.42 -15.50 -18.52
CA THR A 214 28.06 -14.71 -19.61
C THR A 214 29.38 -14.07 -19.17
N THR A 215 29.96 -14.51 -18.05
CA THR A 215 31.24 -14.01 -17.51
C THR A 215 32.41 -14.24 -18.48
N TYR A 216 32.33 -15.27 -19.32
CA TYR A 216 33.34 -15.63 -20.30
C TYR A 216 32.91 -15.29 -21.73
N ALA A 217 33.89 -15.14 -22.62
CA ALA A 217 33.67 -14.85 -24.04
C ALA A 217 32.77 -15.89 -24.76
N TRP A 218 32.75 -17.13 -24.27
CA TRP A 218 31.72 -18.11 -24.62
C TRP A 218 30.76 -18.23 -23.43
N PRO A 219 29.45 -17.99 -23.59
CA PRO A 219 28.51 -18.17 -22.50
C PRO A 219 28.41 -19.65 -22.09
N LYS A 220 28.21 -19.89 -20.79
CA LYS A 220 27.76 -21.18 -20.29
C LYS A 220 26.25 -21.29 -20.55
N VAL A 221 25.83 -22.38 -21.18
CA VAL A 221 24.45 -22.64 -21.59
C VAL A 221 23.98 -24.01 -21.11
N ARG A 222 22.66 -24.16 -20.96
CA ARG A 222 21.98 -25.43 -20.73
C ARG A 222 21.21 -25.84 -21.98
N TYR A 223 21.40 -27.09 -22.41
CA TYR A 223 20.65 -27.75 -23.47
C TYR A 223 20.08 -29.07 -22.93
N GLY A 224 18.76 -29.13 -22.77
CA GLY A 224 18.11 -30.21 -22.02
C GLY A 224 18.66 -30.31 -20.59
N THR A 225 19.25 -31.46 -20.27
CA THR A 225 19.91 -31.73 -18.97
C THR A 225 21.42 -31.48 -18.97
N LYS A 226 22.02 -31.12 -20.11
CA LYS A 226 23.48 -30.90 -20.21
C LYS A 226 23.81 -29.43 -20.12
N GLU A 227 24.92 -29.13 -19.45
CA GLU A 227 25.50 -27.80 -19.37
C GLU A 227 26.90 -27.78 -19.99
N GLY A 228 27.29 -26.66 -20.57
CA GLY A 228 28.61 -26.46 -21.15
C GLY A 228 28.71 -25.07 -21.78
N TYR A 229 29.77 -24.83 -22.53
CA TYR A 229 30.05 -23.55 -23.17
C TYR A 229 29.78 -23.63 -24.68
N ALA A 230 29.17 -22.60 -25.24
CA ALA A 230 28.82 -22.52 -26.65
C ALA A 230 29.32 -21.22 -27.27
N SER A 231 29.68 -21.24 -28.55
CA SER A 231 30.19 -20.05 -29.25
C SER A 231 29.07 -19.01 -29.41
N PRO A 232 29.27 -17.74 -28.98
CA PRO A 232 28.22 -16.72 -29.03
C PRO A 232 27.82 -16.36 -30.47
N SER A 233 28.73 -16.49 -31.42
CA SER A 233 28.50 -16.21 -32.85
C SER A 233 27.42 -17.09 -33.49
N TYR A 234 27.06 -18.20 -32.84
CA TYR A 234 26.05 -19.14 -33.30
C TYR A 234 24.78 -19.15 -32.42
N LEU A 235 24.59 -18.14 -31.58
CA LEU A 235 23.44 -18.01 -30.68
C LEU A 235 22.59 -16.77 -31.02
N SER A 236 21.37 -16.99 -31.50
CA SER A 236 20.40 -15.94 -31.85
C SER A 236 19.33 -15.75 -30.77
N THR A 237 18.78 -14.55 -30.63
CA THR A 237 17.55 -14.29 -29.86
C THR A 237 16.29 -14.76 -30.57
N THR A 238 16.35 -14.96 -31.89
CA THR A 238 15.25 -15.42 -32.75
C THR A 238 15.51 -16.82 -33.28
N LEU A 239 14.46 -17.62 -33.43
CA LEU A 239 14.55 -18.95 -34.04
C LEU A 239 14.92 -18.78 -35.53
N PRO A 240 15.97 -19.45 -36.05
CA PRO A 240 16.32 -19.36 -37.46
C PRO A 240 15.23 -19.99 -38.34
N SER A 241 14.78 -19.27 -39.36
CA SER A 241 13.79 -19.81 -40.31
C SER A 241 14.36 -20.98 -41.11
N THR A 242 13.63 -22.09 -41.13
CA THR A 242 13.88 -23.26 -41.98
C THR A 242 13.30 -23.03 -43.37
N SER A 243 13.86 -22.06 -44.11
CA SER A 243 13.54 -21.92 -45.55
C SER A 243 14.35 -22.96 -46.33
N PRO A 244 13.71 -23.89 -47.08
CA PRO A 244 14.42 -24.88 -47.89
C PRO A 244 15.05 -24.19 -49.11
N SER A 245 16.36 -23.97 -49.05
CA SER A 245 17.14 -23.52 -50.20
C SER A 245 17.30 -24.67 -51.19
N GLY A 246 16.52 -24.69 -52.27
CA GLY A 246 16.63 -25.73 -53.30
C GLY A 246 15.35 -26.03 -54.10
N SER A 247 14.69 -25.01 -54.65
CA SER A 247 13.81 -25.25 -55.80
C SER A 247 14.68 -25.14 -57.08
N PRO A 248 14.76 -26.16 -57.94
CA PRO A 248 15.60 -26.11 -59.12
C PRO A 248 15.11 -25.04 -60.09
N ALA A 249 16.00 -24.11 -60.47
CA ALA A 249 15.69 -23.09 -61.45
C ALA A 249 15.47 -23.73 -62.83
N VAL A 250 14.20 -23.88 -63.22
CA VAL A 250 13.84 -24.27 -64.59
C VAL A 250 14.22 -23.13 -65.53
N VAL A 251 15.32 -23.30 -66.25
CA VAL A 251 15.74 -22.39 -67.33
C VAL A 251 14.80 -22.58 -68.51
N ILE A 252 13.73 -21.78 -68.57
CA ILE A 252 12.83 -21.73 -69.72
C ILE A 252 13.53 -20.96 -70.85
N ASN A 253 14.22 -21.69 -71.71
CA ASN A 253 14.86 -21.11 -72.89
C ASN A 253 13.77 -20.71 -73.91
N LYS A 254 13.51 -19.41 -74.10
CA LYS A 254 12.53 -18.90 -75.07
C LYS A 254 13.06 -19.00 -76.52
N GLY A 255 13.08 -20.23 -77.03
CA GLY A 255 13.25 -20.56 -78.44
C GLY A 255 11.96 -20.31 -79.23
N ASN A 256 12.10 -19.87 -80.48
CA ASN A 256 11.03 -19.36 -81.34
C ASN A 256 10.48 -20.44 -82.31
N ARG A 257 9.34 -20.15 -82.98
CA ARG A 257 8.61 -20.93 -84.03
C ARG A 257 7.65 -22.00 -83.47
N SER A 258 6.32 -21.86 -83.62
CA SER A 258 5.50 -21.93 -84.85
C SER A 258 5.34 -23.35 -85.42
N SER A 259 4.14 -23.94 -85.32
CA SER A 259 3.41 -24.63 -86.41
C SER A 259 2.17 -25.38 -85.93
N SER A 260 1.02 -25.01 -86.52
CA SER A 260 -0.19 -25.80 -86.81
C SER A 260 -0.41 -27.19 -86.16
N VAL A 261 -1.55 -27.35 -85.47
CA VAL A 261 -2.18 -28.67 -85.26
C VAL A 261 -3.56 -28.70 -85.94
N LYS A 262 -3.64 -29.52 -86.98
CA LYS A 262 -4.84 -29.78 -87.78
C LYS A 262 -5.82 -30.66 -86.97
N ARG A 263 -7.07 -30.24 -86.77
CA ARG A 263 -8.10 -31.14 -86.23
C ARG A 263 -8.46 -32.18 -87.28
N ILE A 264 -8.70 -33.41 -86.83
CA ILE A 264 -9.18 -34.52 -87.64
C ILE A 264 -10.67 -34.69 -87.37
N ALA A 265 -11.47 -34.44 -88.40
CA ALA A 265 -12.80 -34.99 -88.66
C ALA A 265 -13.09 -34.71 -90.15
#